data_AF-A0A101GKB6-F1
#
_entry.id   AF-A0A101GKB6-F1
#
_cell.length_a   1.000
_cell.length_b   1.000
_cell.length_c   1.000
_cell.angle_alpha   90.00
_cell.angle_beta   90.00
_cell.angle_gamma   90.00
#
_symmetry.space_group_name_H-M   'P 1'
#
loop_
_entity.id
_entity.type
_entity.pdbx_description
1 polymer ?
#
loop_
_entity_poly.entity_id
_entity_poly.type
_entity_poly.pdbx_seq_one_letter_code
_entity_poly.pdbx_strand_id
1 'polypeptide(L)'
;MKRILSCLVLIFSLLASHAGTWMPLNSPEPQKAGIHLVSSNITSSVIEFQIPGFYLEPVQTPRGTENIVEVGNSSRILLAGAPDLPKLTASVIIPDEAMMGIRILSSSYTDYSGIEVAPS
;
A
#
# COMPACT_ATOMS: atom_id res chain seq x y z
N MET A 1 25.32 37.44 -14.24
CA MET A 1 25.59 36.01 -13.93
C MET A 1 25.21 35.62 -12.50
N LYS A 2 25.67 36.33 -11.45
CA LYS A 2 25.35 36.00 -10.05
C LYS A 2 23.84 35.97 -9.71
N ARG A 3 23.04 36.89 -10.29
CA ARG A 3 21.58 36.91 -10.08
C ARG A 3 20.85 35.75 -10.75
N ILE A 4 21.32 35.30 -11.91
CA ILE A 4 20.78 34.12 -12.61
C ILE A 4 21.15 32.84 -11.85
N LEU A 5 22.38 32.74 -11.35
CA LEU A 5 22.82 31.62 -10.52
C LEU A 5 22.02 31.54 -9.22
N SER A 6 21.70 32.69 -8.59
CA SER A 6 20.88 32.76 -7.38
C SER A 6 19.43 32.31 -7.63
N CYS A 7 18.84 32.64 -8.79
CA CYS A 7 17.50 32.15 -9.15
C CYS A 7 17.48 30.64 -9.44
N LEU A 8 18.54 30.10 -10.04
CA LEU A 8 18.65 28.66 -10.35
C LEU A 8 18.73 27.80 -9.08
N VAL A 9 19.47 28.27 -8.07
CA VAL A 9 19.55 27.61 -6.76
C VAL A 9 18.20 27.61 -6.04
N LEU A 10 17.45 28.72 -6.13
CA LEU A 10 16.13 28.85 -5.49
C LEU A 10 15.09 27.91 -6.13
N ILE A 11 15.15 27.73 -7.46
CA ILE A 11 14.25 26.82 -8.19
C ILE A 11 14.57 25.35 -7.89
N PHE A 12 15.84 25.01 -7.64
CA PHE A 12 16.24 23.66 -7.24
C PHE A 12 15.76 23.30 -5.82
N SER A 13 15.74 24.25 -4.89
CA SER A 13 15.19 24.03 -3.54
C SER A 13 13.67 23.81 -3.50
N LEU A 14 12.93 24.36 -4.46
CA LEU A 14 11.47 24.18 -4.56
C LEU A 14 11.06 22.82 -5.14
N LEU A 15 11.99 22.10 -5.77
CA LEU A 15 11.77 20.78 -6.37
C LEU A 15 12.04 19.62 -5.41
N ALA A 16 12.50 19.89 -4.18
CA ALA A 16 12.65 18.90 -3.12
C ALA A 16 11.28 18.59 -2.47
N SER A 17 10.32 18.14 -3.26
CA SER A 17 9.09 17.54 -2.75
C SER A 17 9.43 16.17 -2.15
N HIS A 18 9.15 15.98 -0.86
CA HIS A 18 9.24 14.69 -0.19
C HIS A 18 8.13 13.78 -0.72
N ALA A 19 8.42 13.04 -1.79
CA ALA A 19 7.57 11.94 -2.22
C ALA A 19 7.69 10.77 -1.24
N GLY A 20 6.65 9.95 -1.14
CA GLY A 20 6.67 8.73 -0.34
C GLY A 20 7.86 7.83 -0.71
N THR A 21 8.41 7.13 0.29
CA THR A 21 9.51 6.18 0.12
C THR A 21 8.99 4.81 -0.24
N TRP A 22 9.52 4.20 -1.31
CA TRP A 22 9.16 2.83 -1.71
C TRP A 22 9.84 1.81 -0.79
N MET A 23 9.04 0.94 -0.18
CA MET A 23 9.45 -0.17 0.65
C MET A 23 9.24 -1.47 -0.14
N PRO A 24 10.31 -2.06 -0.70
CA PRO A 24 10.21 -3.28 -1.49
C PRO A 24 9.92 -4.49 -0.61
N LEU A 25 9.02 -5.37 -1.09
CA LEU A 25 8.82 -6.72 -0.55
C LEU A 25 9.40 -7.75 -1.53
N ASN A 26 8.85 -7.77 -2.74
CA ASN A 26 9.19 -8.74 -3.79
C ASN A 26 9.65 -8.06 -5.10
N SER A 27 9.54 -6.73 -5.21
CA SER A 27 9.98 -5.94 -6.36
C SER A 27 10.86 -4.77 -5.93
N PRO A 28 12.07 -4.62 -6.50
CA PRO A 28 12.92 -3.46 -6.23
C PRO A 28 12.33 -2.16 -6.79
N GLU A 29 11.51 -2.25 -7.83
CA GLU A 29 10.82 -1.11 -8.45
C GLU A 29 9.35 -1.02 -8.01
N PRO A 30 8.79 0.19 -7.90
CA PRO A 30 7.38 0.37 -7.57
C PRO A 30 6.44 -0.33 -8.54
N GLN A 31 5.58 -1.18 -8.00
CA GLN A 31 4.57 -1.91 -8.77
C GLN A 31 3.24 -1.93 -8.00
N LYS A 32 2.13 -1.93 -8.73
CA LYS A 32 0.78 -2.07 -8.12
C LYS A 32 0.58 -3.50 -7.59
N ALA A 33 -0.26 -3.64 -6.56
CA ALA A 33 -0.66 -4.97 -6.12
C ALA A 33 -1.45 -5.69 -7.21
N GLY A 34 -1.16 -6.99 -7.34
CA GLY A 34 -1.82 -7.91 -8.27
C GLY A 34 -2.82 -8.81 -7.55
N ILE A 35 -3.93 -9.09 -8.20
CA ILE A 35 -4.92 -10.09 -7.76
C ILE A 35 -5.10 -11.05 -8.92
N HIS A 36 -4.78 -12.33 -8.70
CA HIS A 36 -4.76 -13.34 -9.74
C HIS A 36 -5.66 -14.51 -9.38
N LEU A 37 -6.49 -14.95 -10.34
CA LEU A 37 -7.23 -16.20 -10.22
C LEU A 37 -6.28 -17.34 -10.57
N VAL A 38 -5.92 -18.15 -9.58
CA VAL A 38 -5.04 -19.32 -9.76
C VAL A 38 -5.82 -20.48 -10.35
N SER A 39 -7.02 -20.72 -9.82
CA SER A 39 -7.94 -21.73 -10.35
C SER A 39 -9.37 -21.43 -9.93
N SER A 40 -10.34 -21.94 -10.70
CA SER A 40 -11.75 -21.87 -10.33
C SER A 40 -12.53 -23.03 -10.92
N ASN A 41 -13.48 -23.53 -10.14
CA ASN A 41 -14.53 -24.45 -10.59
C ASN A 41 -15.84 -24.10 -9.85
N ILE A 42 -16.87 -24.95 -10.00
CA ILE A 42 -18.19 -24.71 -9.41
C ILE A 42 -18.23 -24.74 -7.87
N THR A 43 -17.22 -25.35 -7.22
CA THR A 43 -17.16 -25.53 -5.77
C THR A 43 -16.12 -24.64 -5.09
N SER A 44 -15.11 -24.17 -5.82
CA SER A 44 -14.01 -23.40 -5.24
C SER A 44 -13.33 -22.48 -6.24
N SER A 45 -12.85 -21.34 -5.72
CA SER A 45 -11.95 -20.42 -6.41
C SER A 45 -10.70 -20.22 -5.55
N VAL A 46 -9.52 -20.31 -6.16
CA VAL A 46 -8.24 -20.01 -5.53
C VAL A 46 -7.74 -18.69 -6.08
N ILE A 47 -7.60 -17.71 -5.19
CA ILE A 47 -7.19 -16.34 -5.52
C ILE A 47 -5.87 -16.05 -4.81
N GLU A 48 -4.93 -15.49 -5.55
CA GLU A 48 -3.65 -15.03 -5.04
C GLU A 48 -3.63 -13.51 -5.01
N PHE A 49 -3.18 -12.95 -3.88
CA PHE A 49 -2.89 -11.54 -3.72
C PHE A 49 -1.37 -11.36 -3.69
N GLN A 50 -0.84 -10.55 -4.60
CA GLN A 50 0.59 -10.26 -4.70
C GLN A 50 0.83 -8.79 -4.34
N ILE A 51 1.63 -8.57 -3.30
CA ILE A 51 2.03 -7.24 -2.85
C ILE A 51 3.53 -7.08 -3.12
N PRO A 52 3.93 -6.37 -4.19
CA PRO A 52 5.33 -6.21 -4.56
C PRO A 52 6.10 -5.28 -3.60
N GLY A 53 5.39 -4.39 -2.93
CA GLY A 53 5.88 -3.42 -1.95
C GLY A 53 4.80 -2.39 -1.65
N PHE A 54 5.17 -1.34 -0.92
CA PHE A 54 4.27 -0.25 -0.52
C PHE A 54 5.04 1.08 -0.42
N TYR A 55 4.34 2.19 -0.43
CA TYR A 55 4.92 3.50 -0.11
C TYR A 55 4.68 3.86 1.34
N LEU A 56 5.68 4.50 1.96
CA LEU A 56 5.54 5.23 3.22
C LEU A 56 5.64 6.72 2.94
N GLU A 57 4.54 7.42 3.18
CA GLU A 57 4.47 8.87 3.10
C GLU A 57 4.46 9.49 4.51
N PRO A 58 5.50 10.26 4.89
CA PRO A 58 5.54 10.87 6.21
C PRO A 58 4.54 12.03 6.31
N VAL A 59 3.73 12.05 7.36
CA VAL A 59 2.74 13.08 7.66
C VAL A 59 2.88 13.59 9.09
N GLN A 60 2.51 14.85 9.31
CA GLN A 60 2.52 15.43 10.65
C GLN A 60 1.19 15.16 11.37
N THR A 61 1.29 14.64 12.58
CA THR A 61 0.15 14.40 13.47
C THR A 61 0.41 15.03 14.84
N PRO A 62 -0.61 15.14 15.73
CA PRO A 62 -0.38 15.59 17.10
C PRO A 62 0.62 14.74 17.90
N ARG A 63 0.90 13.50 17.46
CA ARG A 63 1.88 12.59 18.08
C ARG A 63 3.28 12.69 17.50
N GLY A 64 3.47 13.54 16.48
CA GLY A 64 4.72 13.70 15.73
C GLY A 64 4.59 13.21 14.29
N THR A 65 5.74 12.95 13.66
CA THR A 65 5.79 12.41 12.31
C THR A 65 5.36 10.94 12.31
N GLU A 66 4.26 10.64 11.64
CA GLU A 66 3.77 9.27 11.40
C GLU A 66 3.75 9.01 9.88
N ASN A 67 3.35 7.81 9.45
CA ASN A 67 3.37 7.43 8.05
C ASN A 67 2.00 6.99 7.56
N ILE A 68 1.65 7.46 6.36
CA ILE A 68 0.60 6.91 5.55
C ILE A 68 1.18 5.73 4.76
N VAL A 69 0.54 4.56 4.86
CA VAL A 69 0.94 3.35 4.12
C VAL A 69 0.10 3.24 2.86
N GLU A 70 0.72 3.29 1.69
CA GLU A 70 0.03 3.17 0.41
C GLU A 70 0.40 1.91 -0.37
N VAL A 71 -0.61 1.17 -0.80
CA VAL A 71 -0.48 0.04 -1.71
C VAL A 71 -1.33 0.33 -2.95
N GLY A 72 -0.75 0.20 -4.15
CA GLY A 72 -1.49 0.43 -5.39
C GLY A 72 -2.69 -0.53 -5.53
N ASN A 73 -3.84 -0.01 -5.98
CA ASN A 73 -5.13 -0.72 -6.08
C ASN A 73 -5.75 -1.15 -4.73
N SER A 74 -5.37 -0.50 -3.62
CA SER A 74 -5.98 -0.74 -2.31
C SER A 74 -7.00 0.33 -1.91
N SER A 75 -7.85 -0.03 -0.96
CA SER A 75 -8.75 0.86 -0.21
C SER A 75 -8.23 1.03 1.23
N ARG A 76 -8.88 1.84 2.06
CA ARG A 76 -8.45 2.13 3.43
C ARG A 76 -9.36 1.44 4.46
N ILE A 77 -8.82 0.98 5.57
CA ILE A 77 -9.61 0.51 6.73
C ILE A 77 -9.98 1.75 7.55
N LEU A 78 -11.09 2.41 7.16
CA LEU A 78 -11.55 3.71 7.68
C LEU A 78 -12.17 3.60 9.10
N LEU A 79 -11.39 3.12 10.06
CA LEU A 79 -11.77 3.09 11.47
C LEU A 79 -11.11 4.26 12.20
N ALA A 80 -11.90 5.29 12.51
CA ALA A 80 -11.41 6.53 13.10
C ALA A 80 -10.51 6.30 14.32
N GLY A 81 -9.32 6.91 14.31
CA GLY A 81 -8.34 6.80 15.39
C GLY A 81 -7.51 5.51 15.42
N ALA A 82 -7.86 4.49 14.63
CA ALA A 82 -7.02 3.31 14.43
C ALA A 82 -6.00 3.54 13.30
N PRO A 83 -4.88 2.78 13.24
CA PRO A 83 -3.93 2.88 12.15
C PRO A 83 -4.59 2.74 10.78
N ASP A 84 -4.31 3.69 9.89
CA ASP A 84 -4.87 3.73 8.54
C ASP A 84 -4.13 2.75 7.62
N LEU A 85 -4.66 1.53 7.54
CA LEU A 85 -4.05 0.43 6.78
C LEU A 85 -4.73 0.19 5.42
N PRO A 86 -3.95 -0.15 4.37
CA PRO A 86 -4.49 -0.51 3.08
C PRO A 86 -5.18 -1.89 3.10
N LYS A 87 -6.24 -2.02 2.32
CA LYS A 87 -7.05 -3.23 2.14
C LYS A 87 -7.27 -3.51 0.65
N LEU A 88 -6.77 -4.64 0.17
CA LEU A 88 -7.08 -5.17 -1.16
C LEU A 88 -8.42 -5.90 -1.13
N THR A 89 -9.16 -5.86 -2.24
CA THR A 89 -10.46 -6.51 -2.35
C THR A 89 -10.59 -7.14 -3.73
N ALA A 90 -11.17 -8.34 -3.78
CA ALA A 90 -11.51 -9.04 -5.01
C ALA A 90 -12.99 -9.39 -4.99
N SER A 91 -13.65 -9.29 -6.14
CA SER A 91 -15.02 -9.79 -6.32
C SER A 91 -14.98 -11.22 -6.84
N VAL A 92 -15.82 -12.09 -6.28
CA VAL A 92 -15.88 -13.51 -6.63
C VAL A 92 -17.33 -13.87 -6.91
N ILE A 93 -17.58 -14.55 -8.01
CA ILE A 93 -18.90 -15.11 -8.32
C ILE A 93 -19.08 -16.37 -7.49
N ILE A 94 -20.21 -16.48 -6.81
CA ILE A 94 -20.54 -17.56 -5.90
C ILE A 94 -21.87 -18.18 -6.34
N PRO A 95 -22.08 -19.49 -6.20
CA PRO A 95 -23.37 -20.10 -6.50
C PRO A 95 -24.45 -19.65 -5.50
N ASP A 96 -25.69 -19.49 -5.96
CA ASP A 96 -26.81 -18.93 -5.20
C ASP A 96 -27.07 -19.62 -3.85
N GLU A 97 -27.02 -20.96 -3.82
CA GLU A 97 -27.29 -21.77 -2.63
C GLU A 97 -26.00 -22.26 -1.92
N ALA A 98 -24.83 -21.76 -2.31
CA ALA A 98 -23.57 -22.21 -1.73
C ALA A 98 -23.31 -21.58 -0.36
N MET A 99 -22.92 -22.40 0.62
CA MET A 99 -22.30 -21.92 1.85
C MET A 99 -20.82 -21.65 1.60
N MET A 100 -20.42 -20.38 1.74
CA MET A 100 -19.03 -19.99 1.52
C MET A 100 -18.19 -20.10 2.80
N GLY A 101 -16.94 -20.54 2.61
CA GLY A 101 -15.90 -20.44 3.62
C GLY A 101 -14.63 -19.90 2.97
N ILE A 102 -13.80 -19.23 3.76
CA ILE A 102 -12.48 -18.75 3.33
C ILE A 102 -11.42 -19.51 4.12
N ARG A 103 -10.37 -19.94 3.43
CA ARG A 103 -9.19 -20.58 4.04
C ARG A 103 -7.93 -20.02 3.41
N ILE A 104 -6.98 -19.61 4.25
CA ILE A 104 -5.65 -19.22 3.81
C ILE A 104 -4.88 -20.49 3.44
N LEU A 105 -4.49 -20.61 2.17
CA LEU A 105 -3.69 -21.75 1.68
C LEU A 105 -2.19 -21.54 1.94
N SER A 106 -1.75 -20.29 1.79
CA SER A 106 -0.37 -19.86 1.92
C SER A 106 -0.34 -18.38 2.28
N SER A 107 0.65 -17.96 3.05
CA SER A 107 0.92 -16.58 3.39
C SER A 107 2.41 -16.40 3.67
N SER A 108 2.96 -15.26 3.25
CA SER A 108 4.31 -14.81 3.58
C SER A 108 4.24 -13.35 4.00
N TYR A 109 5.05 -12.96 4.98
CA TYR A 109 5.10 -11.59 5.48
C TYR A 109 6.51 -11.25 5.95
N THR A 110 6.80 -9.95 6.01
CA THR A 110 8.03 -9.39 6.54
C THR A 110 7.67 -8.35 7.60
N ASP A 111 8.32 -8.43 8.76
CA ASP A 111 8.12 -7.46 9.82
C ASP A 111 9.00 -6.22 9.61
N TYR A 112 8.39 -5.05 9.79
CA TYR A 112 9.09 -3.76 9.81
C TYR A 112 8.89 -3.12 11.18
N SER A 113 9.99 -2.89 11.90
CA SER A 113 9.98 -2.23 13.20
C SER A 113 10.20 -0.72 13.08
N GLY A 114 9.63 0.06 14.00
CA GLY A 114 9.87 1.51 14.08
C GLY A 114 9.10 2.34 13.06
N ILE A 115 8.04 1.78 12.46
CA ILE A 115 7.11 2.52 11.60
C ILE A 115 5.87 2.85 12.42
N GLU A 116 5.68 4.13 12.74
CA GLU A 116 4.42 4.64 13.28
C GLU A 116 3.46 4.95 12.11
N VAL A 117 2.27 4.37 12.14
CA VAL A 117 1.24 4.55 11.10
C VAL A 117 0.21 5.58 11.57
N ALA A 118 -0.08 6.55 10.70
CA ALA A 118 -1.04 7.60 10.98
C ALA A 118 -2.45 7.03 11.24
N PRO A 119 -3.25 7.62 12.14
CA PRO A 119 -4.62 7.21 12.36
C PRO A 119 -5.54 7.61 11.19
N SER A 120 -6.62 6.86 10.98
CA SER A 120 -7.72 7.22 10.05
C SER A 120 -8.64 8.31 10.59
#